data_AF-A0A2C5WG81-F1
#
_entry.id   AF-A0A2C5WG81-F1
#
_cell.length_a   1.000
_cell.length_b   1.000
_cell.length_c   1.000
_cell.angle_alpha   90.00
_cell.angle_beta   90.00
_cell.angle_gamma   90.00
#
_symmetry.space_group_name_H-M   'P 1'
#
loop_
_entity.id
_entity.type
_entity.pdbx_description
1 polymer ?
#
loop_
_entity_poly.entity_id
_entity_poly.type
_entity_poly.pdbx_seq_one_letter_code
_entity_poly.pdbx_strand_id
1 'polypeptide(L)'
;MRLLDFLSLSFLLVGVNAQDTLEDHGYTFNNLGDGLCTVTSRHYSKGEEPLNEFKVSKADKIMAVDKILNHLEEKRPDQLSTSAIMTAVCQKYGLKPDSLSKVVIKASKDTCLENALSAYRWLHTDVKEDEKVVAKITLDEENPDFIVRYILYECSGFKIVAGMLTSNSIVGDISIEEGIEDCSISYFITPYTGN
;
A
#
# COMPACT_ATOMS: atom_id res chain seq x y z
N MET A 1 46.74 -13.46 -37.79
CA MET A 1 45.84 -12.29 -37.68
C MET A 1 44.44 -12.87 -37.59
N ARG A 2 43.84 -13.11 -36.40
CA ARG A 2 43.21 -12.20 -35.42
C ARG A 2 42.14 -11.28 -36.01
N LEU A 3 41.01 -11.21 -35.29
CA LEU A 3 39.77 -10.42 -35.43
C LEU A 3 38.68 -11.20 -36.19
N LEU A 4 37.71 -11.91 -35.59
CA LEU A 4 36.78 -11.62 -34.47
C LEU A 4 36.00 -10.31 -34.67
N ASP A 5 34.99 -10.35 -35.54
CA ASP A 5 33.94 -9.34 -35.61
C ASP A 5 32.71 -9.83 -34.84
N PHE A 6 32.59 -9.32 -33.61
CA PHE A 6 31.40 -9.39 -32.79
C PHE A 6 30.35 -8.43 -33.37
N LEU A 7 29.28 -8.97 -33.95
CA LEU A 7 28.03 -8.22 -34.11
C LEU A 7 27.36 -8.13 -32.74
N SER A 8 27.76 -7.11 -31.96
CA SER A 8 27.00 -6.64 -30.81
C SER A 8 25.73 -5.98 -31.34
N LEU A 9 24.63 -6.74 -31.41
CA LEU A 9 23.30 -6.15 -31.55
C LEU A 9 22.95 -5.49 -30.23
N SER A 10 23.11 -4.17 -30.21
CA SER A 10 22.61 -3.27 -29.18
C SER A 10 21.13 -3.55 -28.93
N PHE A 11 20.81 -4.09 -27.75
CA PHE A 11 19.46 -3.98 -27.20
C PHE A 11 19.23 -2.50 -26.87
N LEU A 12 18.61 -1.78 -27.80
CA LEU A 12 17.97 -0.50 -27.49
C LEU A 12 16.81 -0.80 -26.54
N LEU A 13 17.10 -0.67 -25.24
CA LEU A 13 16.12 -0.55 -24.18
C LEU A 13 15.18 0.60 -24.54
N VAL A 14 14.01 0.27 -25.09
CA VAL A 14 12.85 1.15 -25.02
C VAL A 14 12.33 1.06 -23.58
N GLY A 15 13.10 1.60 -22.64
CA GLY A 15 12.63 1.91 -21.31
C GLY A 15 11.81 3.19 -21.44
N VAL A 16 10.51 3.04 -21.68
CA VAL A 16 9.58 4.16 -21.47
C VAL A 16 9.73 4.54 -19.99
N ASN A 17 10.19 5.76 -19.73
CA ASN A 17 10.34 6.32 -18.40
C ASN A 17 8.95 6.40 -17.72
N ALA A 18 8.50 5.30 -17.11
CA ALA A 18 7.42 5.31 -16.12
C ALA A 18 7.88 5.92 -14.78
N GLN A 19 9.06 6.54 -14.76
CA GLN A 19 9.69 7.05 -13.54
C GLN A 19 9.02 8.34 -13.04
N ASP A 20 8.31 9.10 -13.89
CA ASP A 20 7.89 10.47 -13.60
C ASP A 20 6.37 10.64 -13.37
N THR A 21 5.63 9.55 -13.12
CA THR A 21 4.17 9.61 -12.95
C THR A 21 3.72 10.58 -11.84
N LEU A 22 4.49 10.73 -10.75
CA LEU A 22 4.16 11.68 -9.69
C LEU A 22 4.32 13.13 -10.18
N GLU A 23 5.48 13.41 -10.77
CA GLU A 23 5.85 14.74 -11.26
C GLU A 23 4.93 15.22 -12.38
N ASP A 24 4.51 14.33 -13.27
CA ASP A 24 3.53 14.60 -14.34
C ASP A 24 2.16 15.06 -13.81
N HIS A 25 1.83 14.71 -12.56
CA HIS A 25 0.57 15.08 -11.90
C HIS A 25 0.78 16.16 -10.82
N GLY A 26 1.94 16.84 -10.83
CA GLY A 26 2.25 17.94 -9.92
C GLY A 26 2.56 17.52 -8.49
N TYR A 27 2.94 16.26 -8.28
CA TYR A 27 3.47 15.77 -7.02
C TYR A 27 5.00 15.76 -7.04
N THR A 28 5.62 15.96 -5.88
CA THR A 28 7.08 15.89 -5.74
C THR A 28 7.44 14.72 -4.84
N PHE A 29 8.28 13.81 -5.34
CA PHE A 29 8.85 12.72 -4.56
C PHE A 29 10.17 13.16 -3.90
N ASN A 30 10.28 12.99 -2.58
CA ASN A 30 11.50 13.27 -1.83
C ASN A 30 12.01 11.99 -1.16
N ASN A 31 13.18 11.51 -1.58
CA ASN A 31 13.88 10.42 -0.91
C ASN A 31 14.71 10.96 0.26
N LEU A 32 14.41 10.50 1.48
CA LEU A 32 15.05 10.96 2.71
C LEU A 32 16.17 10.02 3.19
N GLY A 33 16.41 8.91 2.48
CA GLY A 33 17.40 7.89 2.85
C GLY A 33 16.80 6.73 3.64
N ASP A 34 17.53 5.61 3.71
CA ASP A 34 17.14 4.40 4.47
C ASP A 34 15.72 3.86 4.20
N GLY A 35 15.25 4.06 2.95
CA GLY A 35 13.90 3.68 2.51
C GLY A 35 12.80 4.64 2.95
N LEU A 36 13.10 5.67 3.72
CA LEU A 36 12.16 6.73 4.08
C LEU A 36 11.98 7.70 2.91
N CYS A 37 10.74 8.03 2.57
CA CYS A 37 10.43 9.04 1.58
C CYS A 37 9.10 9.73 1.86
N THR A 38 8.93 10.91 1.27
CA THR A 38 7.68 11.66 1.29
C THR A 38 7.22 12.01 -0.10
N VAL A 39 5.92 12.26 -0.23
CA VAL A 39 5.33 12.87 -1.41
C VAL A 39 4.66 14.16 -0.97
N THR A 40 4.96 15.26 -1.66
CA THR A 40 4.31 16.55 -1.45
C THR A 40 3.47 16.93 -2.68
N SER A 41 2.49 17.79 -2.48
CA SER A 41 1.70 18.43 -3.55
C SER A 41 1.61 19.91 -3.24
N ARG A 42 1.79 20.77 -4.25
CA ARG A 42 1.58 22.22 -4.08
C ARG A 42 0.14 22.57 -3.65
N HIS A 43 -0.81 21.64 -3.84
CA HIS A 43 -2.23 21.79 -3.50
C HIS A 43 -2.56 21.32 -2.08
N TYR A 44 -1.57 20.89 -1.31
CA TYR A 44 -1.69 20.61 0.11
C TYR A 44 -0.59 21.36 0.86
N SER A 45 -0.98 22.20 1.83
CA SER A 45 -0.03 23.00 2.61
C SER A 45 0.98 23.79 1.74
N LYS A 46 0.57 24.20 0.53
CA LYS A 46 1.41 24.85 -0.49
C LYS A 46 2.69 24.08 -0.87
N GLY A 47 2.73 22.77 -0.61
CA GLY A 47 3.89 21.91 -0.83
C GLY A 47 4.94 21.96 0.28
N GLU A 48 4.68 22.66 1.39
CA GLU A 48 5.60 22.79 2.53
C GLU A 48 5.58 21.56 3.45
N GLU A 49 4.45 20.83 3.48
CA GLU A 49 4.28 19.64 4.31
C GLU A 49 4.09 18.37 3.47
N PRO A 50 4.57 17.21 3.96
CA PRO A 50 4.36 15.93 3.28
C PRO A 50 2.88 15.55 3.29
N LEU A 51 2.33 15.36 2.10
CA LEU A 51 1.00 14.80 1.90
C LEU A 51 0.97 13.31 2.31
N ASN A 52 2.05 12.61 1.99
CA ASN A 52 2.25 11.21 2.33
C ASN A 52 3.67 10.96 2.83
N GLU A 53 3.80 9.97 3.70
CA GLU A 53 5.08 9.52 4.26
C GLU A 53 5.13 7.99 4.25
N PHE A 54 6.23 7.45 3.73
CA PHE A 54 6.40 6.03 3.50
C PHE A 54 7.78 5.56 3.94
N LYS A 55 7.85 4.31 4.40
CA LYS A 55 9.09 3.57 4.58
C LYS A 55 9.07 2.31 3.71
N VAL A 56 10.01 2.19 2.78
CA VAL A 56 10.09 1.11 1.81
C VAL A 56 11.34 0.27 2.04
N SER A 57 11.15 -1.00 2.42
CA SER A 57 12.23 -1.99 2.44
C SER A 57 12.26 -2.74 1.11
N LYS A 58 13.32 -2.53 0.32
CA LYS A 58 13.51 -3.27 -0.95
C LYS A 58 13.83 -4.75 -0.70
N ALA A 59 14.58 -5.03 0.36
CA ALA A 59 15.04 -6.38 0.69
C ALA A 59 13.85 -7.26 1.12
N ASP A 60 13.01 -6.73 2.00
CA ASP A 60 11.84 -7.45 2.52
C ASP A 60 10.62 -7.29 1.62
N LYS A 61 10.69 -6.36 0.65
CA LYS A 61 9.61 -5.94 -0.24
C LYS A 61 8.39 -5.47 0.54
N ILE A 62 8.62 -4.63 1.55
CA ILE A 62 7.58 -4.07 2.43
C ILE A 62 7.45 -2.58 2.15
N MET A 63 6.21 -2.10 2.08
CA MET A 63 5.89 -0.68 2.15
C MET A 63 5.11 -0.41 3.44
N ALA A 64 5.68 0.38 4.36
CA ALA A 64 4.94 0.95 5.47
C ALA A 64 4.49 2.37 5.10
N VAL A 65 3.26 2.71 5.49
CA VAL A 65 2.62 4.01 5.24
C VAL A 65 2.30 4.63 6.59
N ASP A 66 3.04 5.69 6.92
CA ASP A 66 2.92 6.38 8.21
C ASP A 66 1.94 7.55 8.13
N LYS A 67 1.74 8.10 6.93
CA LYS A 67 0.88 9.28 6.72
C LYS A 67 0.16 9.23 5.37
N ILE A 68 -1.15 9.44 5.40
CA ILE A 68 -2.02 9.54 4.22
C ILE A 68 -2.98 10.72 4.36
N LEU A 69 -2.66 11.86 3.75
CA LEU A 69 -3.44 13.10 3.86
C LEU A 69 -4.07 13.54 2.53
N ASN A 70 -4.18 12.64 1.54
CA ASN A 70 -4.75 12.94 0.22
C ASN A 70 -6.15 13.55 0.27
N HIS A 71 -6.95 13.21 1.28
CA HIS A 71 -8.31 13.75 1.45
C HIS A 71 -8.33 15.23 1.85
N LEU A 72 -7.19 15.79 2.27
CA LEU A 72 -7.02 17.21 2.62
C LEU A 72 -6.51 18.05 1.44
N GLU A 73 -6.13 17.42 0.32
CA GLU A 73 -5.73 18.12 -0.89
C GLU A 73 -6.95 18.73 -1.60
N GLU A 74 -6.80 19.93 -2.17
CA GLU A 74 -7.83 20.54 -3.01
C GLU A 74 -8.19 19.62 -4.19
N LYS A 75 -9.49 19.38 -4.41
CA LYS A 75 -9.97 18.53 -5.50
C LYS A 75 -9.58 19.12 -6.85
N ARG A 76 -8.94 18.30 -7.70
CA ARG A 76 -8.48 18.71 -9.03
C ARG A 76 -8.56 17.57 -10.06
N PRO A 77 -8.65 17.88 -11.36
CA PRO A 77 -8.79 16.85 -12.40
C PRO A 77 -7.59 15.90 -12.53
N ASP A 78 -6.39 16.37 -12.19
CA ASP A 78 -5.12 15.63 -12.25
C ASP A 78 -4.70 15.04 -10.89
N GLN A 79 -5.62 15.00 -9.93
CA GLN A 79 -5.36 14.42 -8.62
C GLN A 79 -5.14 12.90 -8.72
N LEU A 80 -4.00 12.42 -8.23
CA LEU A 80 -3.75 10.99 -8.14
C LEU A 80 -4.48 10.40 -6.95
N SER A 81 -5.03 9.19 -7.12
CA SER A 81 -5.51 8.40 -5.98
C SER A 81 -4.33 8.02 -5.08
N THR A 82 -4.60 7.76 -3.80
CA THR A 82 -3.57 7.23 -2.88
C THR A 82 -2.93 5.94 -3.41
N SER A 83 -3.72 5.06 -4.03
CA SER A 83 -3.21 3.84 -4.65
C SER A 83 -2.23 4.13 -5.80
N ALA A 84 -2.52 5.12 -6.65
CA ALA A 84 -1.63 5.52 -7.73
C ALA A 84 -0.32 6.13 -7.20
N ILE A 85 -0.39 6.94 -6.13
CA ILE A 85 0.80 7.48 -5.46
C ILE A 85 1.65 6.35 -4.88
N MET A 86 1.05 5.40 -4.17
CA MET A 86 1.77 4.25 -3.61
C MET A 86 2.39 3.36 -4.70
N THR A 87 1.71 3.15 -5.82
CA THR A 87 2.25 2.47 -7.00
C THR A 87 3.48 3.19 -7.55
N ALA A 88 3.41 4.51 -7.72
CA ALA A 88 4.52 5.29 -8.21
C ALA A 88 5.71 5.29 -7.22
N VAL A 89 5.44 5.35 -5.90
CA VAL A 89 6.48 5.20 -4.88
C VAL A 89 7.14 3.82 -4.98
N CYS A 90 6.40 2.72 -5.12
CA CYS A 90 6.97 1.39 -5.34
C CYS A 90 7.95 1.39 -6.53
N GLN A 91 7.55 2.02 -7.64
CA GLN A 91 8.33 2.11 -8.86
C GLN A 91 9.57 3.00 -8.71
N LYS A 92 9.53 4.09 -7.93
CA LYS A 92 10.73 4.89 -7.59
C LYS A 92 11.77 4.06 -6.82
N TYR A 93 11.32 3.05 -6.07
CA TYR A 93 12.18 2.04 -5.46
C TYR A 93 12.44 0.83 -6.37
N GLY A 94 12.06 0.82 -7.65
CA GLY A 94 12.31 -0.31 -8.56
C GLY A 94 11.59 -1.60 -8.14
N LEU A 95 10.49 -1.49 -7.40
CA LEU A 95 9.58 -2.58 -7.07
C LEU A 95 8.33 -2.50 -7.95
N LYS A 96 7.71 -3.64 -8.21
CA LYS A 96 6.34 -3.70 -8.73
C LYS A 96 5.37 -3.86 -7.55
N PRO A 97 4.17 -3.24 -7.56
CA PRO A 97 3.17 -3.46 -6.52
C PRO A 97 2.91 -4.94 -6.22
N ASP A 98 2.69 -5.75 -7.27
CA ASP A 98 2.47 -7.21 -7.15
C ASP A 98 3.65 -7.99 -6.56
N SER A 99 4.84 -7.38 -6.50
CA SER A 99 6.05 -8.02 -5.96
C SER A 99 6.26 -7.74 -4.47
N LEU A 100 5.46 -6.86 -3.87
CA LEU A 100 5.49 -6.62 -2.42
C LEU A 100 5.13 -7.90 -1.66
N SER A 101 5.71 -8.09 -0.48
CA SER A 101 5.30 -9.13 0.46
C SER A 101 4.12 -8.66 1.31
N LYS A 102 4.14 -7.39 1.72
CA LYS A 102 3.01 -6.72 2.39
C LYS A 102 3.08 -5.20 2.31
N VAL A 103 1.92 -4.58 2.50
CA VAL A 103 1.77 -3.15 2.81
C VAL A 103 1.32 -3.02 4.26
N VAL A 104 1.96 -2.15 5.03
CA VAL A 104 1.56 -1.83 6.42
C VAL A 104 1.02 -0.42 6.45
N ILE A 105 -0.21 -0.22 6.93
CA ILE A 105 -0.82 1.10 7.07
C ILE A 105 -1.09 1.35 8.54
N LYS A 106 -0.59 2.48 9.05
CA LYS A 106 -1.03 3.01 10.33
C LYS A 106 -2.35 3.75 10.11
N ALA A 107 -3.44 3.19 10.64
CA ALA A 107 -4.79 3.70 10.43
C ALA A 107 -5.41 4.16 11.74
N SER A 108 -6.03 5.34 11.76
CA SER A 108 -6.92 5.74 12.85
C SER A 108 -8.10 4.77 12.94
N LYS A 109 -8.67 4.59 14.13
CA LYS A 109 -9.92 3.85 14.33
C LYS A 109 -11.12 4.60 13.76
N ASP A 110 -11.22 4.62 12.43
CA ASP A 110 -12.43 5.11 11.76
C ASP A 110 -13.59 4.12 11.95
N THR A 111 -14.80 4.56 11.61
CA THR A 111 -16.02 3.75 11.77
C THR A 111 -15.93 2.38 11.08
N CYS A 112 -15.20 2.27 9.95
CA CYS A 112 -15.05 0.99 9.28
C CYS A 112 -14.20 0.02 10.10
N LEU A 113 -13.07 0.50 10.62
CA LEU A 113 -12.18 -0.30 11.44
C LEU A 113 -12.80 -0.65 12.80
N GLU A 114 -13.52 0.28 13.43
CA GLU A 114 -14.27 0.02 14.67
C GLU A 114 -15.33 -1.07 14.47
N ASN A 115 -16.04 -1.06 13.34
CA ASN A 115 -17.00 -2.10 13.00
C ASN A 115 -16.32 -3.46 12.79
N ALA A 116 -15.16 -3.48 12.12
CA ALA A 116 -14.41 -4.72 11.91
C ALA A 116 -13.90 -5.31 13.24
N LEU A 117 -13.35 -4.45 14.13
CA LEU A 117 -12.91 -4.84 15.46
C LEU A 117 -14.06 -5.34 16.34
N SER A 118 -15.23 -4.70 16.26
CA SER A 118 -16.43 -5.11 16.98
C SER A 118 -16.95 -6.46 16.48
N ALA A 119 -17.00 -6.66 15.16
CA ALA A 119 -17.39 -7.93 14.56
C ALA A 119 -16.41 -9.06 14.94
N TYR A 120 -15.11 -8.76 15.01
CA TYR A 120 -14.10 -9.72 15.45
C TYR A 120 -14.35 -10.16 16.90
N ARG A 121 -14.53 -9.23 17.84
CA ARG A 121 -14.87 -9.55 19.24
C ARG A 121 -16.19 -10.32 19.38
N TRP A 122 -17.16 -10.04 18.52
CA TRP A 122 -18.43 -10.77 18.53
C TRP A 122 -18.27 -12.25 18.13
N LEU A 123 -17.38 -12.54 17.17
CA LEU A 123 -17.06 -13.90 16.75
C LEU A 123 -16.14 -14.63 17.75
N HIS A 124 -15.16 -13.91 18.29
CA HIS A 124 -14.12 -14.43 19.17
C HIS A 124 -14.39 -14.03 20.63
N THR A 125 -15.30 -14.78 21.27
CA THR A 125 -15.76 -14.48 22.64
C THR A 125 -14.71 -14.67 23.73
N ASP A 126 -13.55 -15.23 23.38
CA ASP A 126 -12.36 -15.31 24.22
C ASP A 126 -11.58 -13.99 24.32
N VAL A 127 -11.80 -13.06 23.40
CA VAL A 127 -11.21 -11.71 23.44
C VAL A 127 -12.10 -10.79 24.27
N LYS A 128 -11.58 -10.30 25.40
CA LYS A 128 -12.35 -9.36 26.25
C LYS A 128 -12.47 -7.99 25.60
N GLU A 129 -13.48 -7.23 26.03
CA GLU A 129 -13.75 -5.87 25.53
C GLU A 129 -12.56 -4.91 25.72
N ASP A 130 -11.82 -5.06 26.81
CA ASP A 130 -10.65 -4.27 27.16
C ASP A 130 -9.33 -4.83 26.59
N GLU A 131 -9.35 -6.04 26.02
CA GLU A 131 -8.20 -6.63 25.37
C GLU A 131 -8.05 -6.11 23.94
N LYS A 132 -6.79 -5.86 23.55
CA LYS A 132 -6.44 -5.44 22.19
C LYS A 132 -6.60 -6.59 21.22
N VAL A 133 -7.25 -6.34 20.09
CA VAL A 133 -7.31 -7.31 19.00
C VAL A 133 -5.93 -7.43 18.35
N VAL A 134 -5.40 -8.64 18.31
CA VAL A 134 -4.30 -9.06 17.44
C VAL A 134 -4.82 -10.19 16.57
N ALA A 135 -5.18 -9.84 15.34
CA ALA A 135 -5.88 -10.74 14.43
C ALA A 135 -5.07 -11.01 13.17
N LYS A 136 -5.24 -12.22 12.60
CA LYS A 136 -4.86 -12.54 11.23
C LYS A 136 -6.08 -13.15 10.53
N ILE A 137 -6.57 -12.46 9.51
CA ILE A 137 -7.80 -12.78 8.78
C ILE A 137 -7.39 -13.18 7.37
N THR A 138 -7.57 -14.47 7.04
CA THR A 138 -7.37 -14.99 5.69
C THR A 138 -8.58 -14.66 4.82
N LEU A 139 -8.37 -14.24 3.58
CA LEU A 139 -9.45 -13.73 2.73
C LEU A 139 -10.13 -14.81 1.88
N ASP A 140 -9.91 -16.09 2.17
CA ASP A 140 -10.58 -17.22 1.53
C ASP A 140 -12.05 -17.37 1.97
N GLU A 141 -12.83 -18.15 1.19
CA GLU A 141 -14.27 -18.36 1.43
C GLU A 141 -14.59 -19.23 2.64
N GLU A 142 -13.62 -20.00 3.13
CA GLU A 142 -13.81 -20.94 4.25
C GLU A 142 -13.51 -20.31 5.62
N ASN A 143 -13.01 -19.07 5.65
CA ASN A 143 -12.67 -18.39 6.89
C ASN A 143 -13.90 -18.12 7.79
N PRO A 144 -13.91 -18.57 9.06
CA PRO A 144 -14.96 -18.24 10.03
C PRO A 144 -15.17 -16.73 10.24
N ASP A 145 -14.17 -15.91 9.95
CA ASP A 145 -14.18 -14.44 10.07
C ASP A 145 -14.82 -13.73 8.86
N PHE A 146 -15.71 -14.41 8.13
CA PHE A 146 -16.28 -13.89 6.88
C PHE A 146 -16.94 -12.51 7.03
N ILE A 147 -17.56 -12.22 8.18
CA ILE A 147 -18.17 -10.92 8.48
C ILE A 147 -17.10 -9.84 8.60
N VAL A 148 -16.01 -10.12 9.34
CA VAL A 148 -14.90 -9.19 9.53
C VAL A 148 -14.25 -8.89 8.18
N ARG A 149 -14.02 -9.93 7.37
CA ARG A 149 -13.54 -9.81 5.99
C ARG A 149 -14.43 -8.88 5.16
N TYR A 150 -15.74 -9.10 5.17
CA TYR A 150 -16.69 -8.29 4.39
C TYR A 150 -16.61 -6.80 4.76
N ILE A 151 -16.50 -6.49 6.06
CA ILE A 151 -16.33 -5.12 6.52
C ILE A 151 -14.98 -4.55 6.04
N LEU A 152 -13.89 -5.33 6.18
CA LEU A 152 -12.55 -4.88 5.79
C LEU A 152 -12.44 -4.58 4.29
N TYR A 153 -13.16 -5.29 3.41
CA TYR A 153 -13.23 -4.97 1.98
C TYR A 153 -13.78 -3.57 1.72
N GLU A 154 -14.66 -3.07 2.58
CA GLU A 154 -15.22 -1.73 2.46
C GLU A 154 -14.30 -0.64 3.01
N CYS A 155 -13.33 -1.01 3.85
CA CYS A 155 -12.41 -0.06 4.47
C CYS A 155 -11.44 0.54 3.46
N SER A 156 -11.12 1.82 3.67
CA SER A 156 -10.26 2.61 2.78
C SER A 156 -8.89 1.97 2.55
N GLY A 157 -8.26 1.46 3.62
CA GLY A 157 -6.95 0.80 3.54
C GLY A 157 -6.93 -0.40 2.59
N PHE A 158 -7.96 -1.26 2.63
CA PHE A 158 -8.05 -2.40 1.70
C PHE A 158 -8.19 -1.92 0.26
N LYS A 159 -9.12 -0.98 0.01
CA LYS A 159 -9.36 -0.42 -1.34
C LYS A 159 -8.11 0.24 -1.91
N ILE A 160 -7.36 0.95 -1.09
CA ILE A 160 -6.09 1.59 -1.49
C ILE A 160 -5.08 0.52 -1.90
N VAL A 161 -4.85 -0.50 -1.08
CA VAL A 161 -3.86 -1.55 -1.38
C VAL A 161 -4.28 -2.39 -2.58
N ALA A 162 -5.53 -2.85 -2.62
CA ALA A 162 -6.07 -3.60 -3.75
C ALA A 162 -5.99 -2.81 -5.06
N GLY A 163 -6.23 -1.48 -5.01
CA GLY A 163 -6.12 -0.59 -6.15
C GLY A 163 -4.70 -0.39 -6.69
N MET A 164 -3.66 -0.88 -6.00
CA MET A 164 -2.29 -0.91 -6.52
C MET A 164 -1.98 -2.16 -7.34
N LEU A 165 -2.71 -3.25 -7.10
CA LEU A 165 -2.38 -4.58 -7.61
C LEU A 165 -2.92 -4.78 -9.03
N THR A 166 -2.23 -5.62 -9.79
CA THR A 166 -2.75 -6.15 -11.06
C THR A 166 -3.41 -7.50 -10.85
N SER A 167 -3.95 -8.10 -11.93
CA SER A 167 -4.56 -9.43 -11.90
C SER A 167 -3.61 -10.58 -11.51
N ASN A 168 -2.31 -10.32 -11.34
CA ASN A 168 -1.33 -11.33 -10.95
C ASN A 168 -1.25 -11.56 -9.44
N SER A 169 -1.86 -10.70 -8.64
CA SER A 169 -1.76 -10.76 -7.18
C SER A 169 -3.03 -10.27 -6.51
N ILE A 170 -3.23 -10.72 -5.28
CA ILE A 170 -4.34 -10.29 -4.42
C ILE A 170 -3.82 -9.93 -3.04
N VAL A 171 -4.65 -9.26 -2.25
CA VAL A 171 -4.48 -9.28 -0.79
C VAL A 171 -4.99 -10.64 -0.33
N GLY A 172 -4.12 -11.47 0.24
CA GLY A 172 -4.46 -12.83 0.68
C GLY A 172 -4.81 -12.90 2.17
N ASP A 173 -4.07 -12.16 2.99
CA ASP A 173 -4.32 -12.03 4.43
C ASP A 173 -4.34 -10.56 4.83
N ILE A 174 -5.11 -10.24 5.88
CA ILE A 174 -5.05 -8.98 6.61
C ILE A 174 -4.70 -9.29 8.06
N SER A 175 -3.68 -8.62 8.61
CA SER A 175 -3.42 -8.65 10.05
C SER A 175 -3.68 -7.28 10.66
N ILE A 176 -4.29 -7.28 11.84
CA ILE A 176 -4.64 -6.07 12.58
C ILE A 176 -3.99 -6.18 13.95
N GLU A 177 -3.20 -5.18 14.32
CA GLU A 177 -2.73 -4.96 15.68
C GLU A 177 -3.37 -3.69 16.20
N GLU A 178 -4.33 -3.85 17.12
CA GLU A 178 -5.08 -2.74 17.69
C GLU A 178 -4.23 -1.97 18.71
N GLY A 179 -4.05 -0.67 18.47
CA GLY A 179 -3.51 0.27 19.45
C GLY A 179 -4.61 1.01 20.20
N ILE A 180 -4.22 2.01 20.99
CA ILE A 180 -5.18 2.81 21.77
C ILE A 180 -5.95 3.74 20.81
N GLU A 181 -5.23 4.56 20.05
CA GLU A 181 -5.80 5.54 19.11
C GLU A 181 -5.77 5.05 17.66
N ASP A 182 -4.68 4.34 17.30
CA ASP A 182 -4.43 3.87 15.94
C ASP A 182 -4.26 2.35 15.92
N CYS A 183 -4.50 1.73 14.77
CA CYS A 183 -4.16 0.35 14.50
C CYS A 183 -3.02 0.27 13.48
N SER A 184 -2.22 -0.79 13.58
CA SER A 184 -1.32 -1.21 12.51
C SER A 184 -2.00 -2.31 11.71
N ILE A 185 -2.27 -2.04 10.42
CA ILE A 185 -2.92 -3.00 9.53
C ILE A 185 -1.92 -3.45 8.47
N SER A 186 -1.63 -4.75 8.43
CA SER A 186 -0.78 -5.37 7.42
C SER A 186 -1.63 -6.10 6.37
N TYR A 187 -1.46 -5.73 5.11
CA TYR A 187 -2.08 -6.38 3.95
C TYR A 187 -1.03 -7.23 3.25
N PHE A 188 -1.17 -8.55 3.33
CA PHE A 188 -0.21 -9.50 2.75
C PHE A 188 -0.56 -9.75 1.29
N ILE A 189 0.41 -9.53 0.41
CA ILE A 189 0.22 -9.67 -1.03
C ILE A 189 0.67 -11.07 -1.45
N THR A 190 -0.20 -11.79 -2.12
CA THR A 190 0.07 -13.15 -2.59
C THR A 190 -0.20 -13.27 -4.10
N PRO A 191 0.49 -14.18 -4.80
CA PRO A 191 0.18 -14.47 -6.19
C PRO A 191 -1.28 -14.94 -6.33
N TYR A 192 -1.97 -14.46 -7.36
CA TYR A 192 -3.29 -14.98 -7.71
C TYR A 192 -3.13 -16.36 -8.35
N THR A 193 -3.67 -17.40 -7.73
CA THR A 193 -3.51 -18.78 -8.20
C THR A 193 -4.66 -19.29 -9.08
N GLY A 194 -5.74 -18.51 -9.28
CA GLY A 194 -6.85 -18.83 -10.17
C GLY A 194 -7.48 -20.20 -9.91
N ASN A 195 -8.59 -20.24 -9.17
CA ASN A 195 -9.47 -21.42 -9.14
C ASN A 195 -10.71 -21.16 -10.00
#